data_AF-A0A9W4BJS4-F1
#
_entry.id   AF-A0A9W4BJS4-F1
#
_cell.length_a   1.000
_cell.length_b   1.000
_cell.length_c   1.000
_cell.angle_alpha   90.00
_cell.angle_beta   90.00
_cell.angle_gamma   90.00
#
_symmetry.space_group_name_H-M   'P 1'
#
loop_
_entity.id
_entity.type
_entity.pdbx_description
1 polymer ?
#
loop_
_entity_poly.entity_id
_entity_poly.type
_entity_poly.pdbx_seq_one_letter_code
_entity_poly.pdbx_strand_id
1 'polypeptide(L)'
;MNGKRKRLRRRFKTTVEAEAFLAQTSEPNRIRRYKIRDEQYREAVRQSVSIAGALKLPGVVPEGGNYRVLRRAIDRLGLDTSHFAGQSWAKGKRVSHRLRPIEDFLSNTYPIQSDRLRRRLINEGVFERRCSGCELDSWMSQPIPLELDHIDGNHQNNALQNLRLLCPNCHALTPNFRGKNKSCASALDSTA
;
A
#
# COMPACT_ATOMS: atom_id res chain seq x y z
N MET A 1 35.78 -3.30 2.50
CA MET A 1 35.26 -1.92 2.61
C MET A 1 33.74 -1.95 2.79
N ASN A 2 33.22 -1.37 3.87
CA ASN A 2 31.82 -1.54 4.32
C ASN A 2 30.78 -0.98 3.32
N GLY A 3 29.73 -1.77 3.06
CA GLY A 3 28.64 -1.50 2.10
C GLY A 3 27.80 -0.24 2.32
N LYS A 4 28.07 0.56 3.38
CA LYS A 4 27.41 1.85 3.64
C LYS A 4 27.83 2.94 2.63
N ARG A 5 29.05 2.90 2.08
CA ARG A 5 29.52 3.89 1.08
C ARG A 5 28.79 3.81 -0.27
N LYS A 6 28.19 2.67 -0.60
CA LYS A 6 27.45 2.49 -1.88
C LYS A 6 26.06 3.15 -1.88
N ARG A 7 25.43 3.38 -0.70
CA ARG A 7 24.07 3.96 -0.60
C ARG A 7 24.04 5.47 -0.41
N LEU A 8 25.14 6.11 0.00
CA LEU A 8 25.20 7.57 0.20
C LEU A 8 25.33 8.38 -1.10
N ARG A 9 25.89 7.80 -2.17
CA ARG A 9 26.04 8.46 -3.49
C ARG A 9 24.73 8.73 -4.24
N ARG A 10 23.59 8.24 -3.76
CA ARG A 10 22.27 8.51 -4.38
C ARG A 10 21.53 9.69 -3.75
N ARG A 11 21.98 10.22 -2.62
CA ARG A 11 21.25 11.23 -1.82
C ARG A 11 21.94 12.59 -1.74
N PHE A 12 23.25 12.65 -1.96
CA PHE A 12 24.05 13.89 -1.93
C PHE A 12 24.92 13.96 -3.18
N LYS A 13 25.07 15.17 -3.75
CA LYS A 13 25.79 15.39 -5.02
C LYS A 13 27.30 15.40 -4.81
N THR A 14 27.74 15.87 -3.63
CA THR A 14 29.16 15.97 -3.29
C THR A 14 29.50 15.17 -2.03
N THR A 15 30.77 14.86 -1.87
CA THR A 15 31.30 14.20 -0.66
C THR A 15 31.20 15.09 0.56
N VAL A 16 31.36 16.41 0.39
CA VAL A 16 31.29 17.42 1.46
C VAL A 16 29.89 17.50 2.08
N GLU A 17 28.83 17.48 1.26
CA GLU A 17 27.44 17.44 1.72
C GLU A 17 27.13 16.17 2.52
N ALA A 18 27.61 15.03 2.04
CA ALA A 18 27.44 13.75 2.72
C ALA A 18 28.18 13.73 4.07
N GLU A 19 29.36 14.35 4.15
CA GLU A 19 30.17 14.44 5.36
C GLU A 19 29.54 15.38 6.40
N ALA A 20 29.02 16.55 5.98
CA ALA A 20 28.30 17.47 6.85
C ALA A 20 27.02 16.84 7.44
N PHE A 21 26.27 16.08 6.63
CA PHE A 21 25.09 15.34 7.09
C PHE A 21 25.45 14.26 8.13
N LEU A 22 26.51 13.49 7.88
CA LEU A 22 26.98 12.45 8.82
C LEU A 22 27.51 13.05 10.13
N ALA A 23 28.12 14.24 10.09
CA ALA A 23 28.59 14.96 11.28
C ALA A 23 27.45 15.46 12.16
N GLN A 24 26.27 15.74 11.59
CA GLN A 24 25.07 16.17 12.31
C GLN A 24 24.25 15.00 12.88
N THR A 25 24.48 13.76 12.42
CA THR A 25 23.79 12.59 12.97
C THR A 25 24.38 12.21 14.34
N SER A 26 23.57 12.31 15.38
CA SER A 26 24.00 12.27 16.79
C SER A 26 24.48 10.93 17.35
N GLU A 27 24.55 9.85 16.55
CA GLU A 27 25.25 8.64 17.00
C GLU A 27 26.00 7.96 15.85
N PRO A 28 27.29 7.60 16.03
CA PRO A 28 27.90 6.62 15.14
C PRO A 28 27.09 5.34 15.31
N ASN A 29 26.50 4.87 14.22
CA ASN A 29 25.80 3.60 14.10
C ASN A 29 26.76 2.43 14.47
N ARG A 30 27.03 2.28 15.77
CA ARG A 30 27.68 1.15 16.39
C ARG A 30 26.63 0.06 16.35
N ILE A 31 26.86 -0.94 15.51
CA ILE A 31 26.05 -2.16 15.54
C ILE A 31 26.14 -2.68 16.97
N ARG A 32 25.07 -2.53 17.75
CA ARG A 32 24.97 -3.08 19.10
C ARG A 32 25.10 -4.59 18.96
N ARG A 33 26.24 -5.14 19.40
CA ARG A 33 26.46 -6.59 19.43
C ARG A 33 25.88 -7.10 20.74
N TYR A 34 24.72 -7.73 20.66
CA TYR A 34 24.12 -8.39 21.82
C TYR A 34 24.97 -9.61 22.20
N LYS A 35 25.41 -9.66 23.45
CA LYS A 35 26.02 -10.87 24.04
C LYS A 35 24.92 -11.60 24.81
N ILE A 36 24.18 -12.46 24.13
CA ILE A 36 23.11 -13.25 24.75
C ILE A 36 23.68 -14.62 25.12
N ARG A 37 23.44 -15.06 26.36
CA ARG A 37 23.81 -16.41 26.81
C ARG A 37 22.74 -17.42 26.41
N ASP A 38 23.14 -18.68 26.27
CA ASP A 38 22.24 -19.79 25.89
C ASP A 38 21.03 -19.90 26.82
N GLU A 39 21.23 -19.66 28.13
CA GLU A 39 20.14 -19.67 29.11
C GLU A 39 19.11 -18.56 28.89
N GLN A 40 19.55 -17.40 28.43
CA GLN A 40 18.64 -16.30 28.11
C GLN A 40 17.81 -16.63 26.86
N TYR A 41 18.35 -17.40 25.91
CA TYR A 41 17.58 -17.90 24.78
C TYR A 41 16.53 -18.91 25.21
N ARG A 42 16.87 -19.83 26.13
CA ARG A 42 15.90 -20.80 26.67
C ARG A 42 14.73 -20.11 27.34
N GLU A 43 15.02 -19.20 28.26
CA GLU A 43 13.97 -18.51 29.01
C GLU A 43 13.11 -17.63 28.10
N ALA A 44 13.74 -16.93 27.14
CA ALA A 44 13.02 -16.08 26.23
C ALA A 44 12.10 -16.84 25.27
N VAL A 45 12.51 -18.04 24.82
CA VAL A 45 11.66 -18.91 23.99
C VAL A 45 10.52 -19.50 24.82
N ARG A 46 10.79 -19.90 26.07
CA ARG A 46 9.79 -20.45 26.99
C ARG A 46 8.69 -19.44 27.34
N GLN A 47 9.07 -18.19 27.62
CA GLN A 47 8.14 -17.14 28.05
C GLN A 47 7.38 -16.47 26.90
N SER A 48 7.83 -16.63 25.65
CA SER A 48 7.23 -15.93 24.51
C SER A 48 6.35 -16.83 23.66
N VAL A 49 5.39 -16.20 22.98
CA VAL A 49 4.53 -16.84 21.97
C VAL A 49 4.93 -16.43 20.54
N SER A 50 6.03 -15.69 20.38
CA SER A 50 6.53 -15.26 19.08
C SER A 50 8.05 -15.03 19.10
N ILE A 51 8.69 -15.22 17.94
CA ILE A 51 10.13 -14.95 17.75
C ILE A 51 10.47 -13.49 18.10
N ALA A 52 9.60 -12.54 17.73
CA ALA A 52 9.82 -11.13 18.04
C ALA A 52 9.74 -10.85 19.56
N GLY A 53 8.79 -11.49 20.27
CA GLY A 53 8.71 -11.39 21.72
C GLY A 53 9.92 -12.03 22.42
N ALA A 54 10.38 -13.19 21.93
CA ALA A 54 11.58 -13.86 22.43
C ALA A 54 12.86 -13.03 22.22
N LEU A 55 12.91 -12.14 21.22
CA LEU A 55 14.02 -11.18 21.10
C LEU A 55 13.89 -10.01 22.08
N LYS A 56 12.68 -9.52 22.34
CA LYS A 56 12.45 -8.38 23.24
C LYS A 56 12.80 -8.68 24.69
N LEU A 57 12.55 -9.90 25.17
CA LEU A 57 12.81 -10.31 26.56
C LEU A 57 14.28 -10.11 26.99
N PRO A 58 15.30 -10.56 26.24
CA PRO A 58 16.70 -10.26 26.54
C PRO A 58 17.13 -8.84 26.13
N GLY A 59 16.19 -7.95 25.77
CA GLY A 59 16.47 -6.56 25.35
C GLY A 59 17.00 -6.43 23.93
N VAL A 60 16.77 -7.42 23.07
CA VAL A 60 17.23 -7.40 21.67
C VAL A 60 16.16 -6.86 20.77
N VAL A 61 16.54 -5.87 19.97
CA VAL A 61 15.63 -5.26 19.00
C VAL A 61 15.22 -6.32 17.95
N PRO A 62 13.92 -6.56 17.74
CA PRO A 62 13.43 -7.54 16.79
C PRO A 62 13.52 -7.00 15.36
N GLU A 63 14.74 -6.90 14.83
CA GLU A 63 15.01 -6.34 13.51
C GLU A 63 16.05 -7.15 12.73
N GLY A 64 15.80 -7.27 11.43
CA GLY A 64 16.77 -7.76 10.45
C GLY A 64 17.51 -9.04 10.84
N GLY A 65 18.83 -8.93 10.99
CA GLY A 65 19.70 -10.08 11.26
C GLY A 65 19.46 -10.77 12.61
N ASN A 66 18.86 -10.08 13.59
CA ASN A 66 18.66 -10.62 14.94
C ASN A 66 17.70 -11.83 14.93
N TYR A 67 16.71 -11.82 14.04
CA TYR A 67 15.83 -12.97 13.81
C TYR A 67 16.61 -14.21 13.37
N ARG A 68 17.62 -14.06 12.52
CA ARG A 68 18.47 -15.17 12.06
C ARG A 68 19.34 -15.70 13.18
N VAL A 69 19.85 -14.82 14.05
CA VAL A 69 20.67 -15.22 15.21
C VAL A 69 19.84 -16.04 16.18
N LEU A 70 18.62 -15.59 16.52
CA LEU A 70 17.73 -16.35 17.40
C LEU A 70 17.32 -17.70 16.78
N ARG A 71 16.98 -17.75 15.49
CA ARG A 71 16.67 -19.03 14.82
C ARG A 71 17.84 -20.02 14.89
N ARG A 72 19.06 -19.56 14.60
CA ARG A 72 20.27 -20.40 14.75
C ARG A 72 20.49 -20.86 16.19
N ALA A 73 20.18 -20.01 17.18
CA ALA A 73 20.28 -20.39 18.58
C ALA A 73 19.24 -21.46 18.95
N ILE A 74 18.00 -21.33 18.47
CA ILE A 74 16.93 -22.33 18.63
C ILE A 74 17.36 -23.67 18.03
N ASP A 75 17.83 -23.67 16.78
CA ASP A 75 18.26 -24.88 16.07
C ASP A 75 19.46 -25.55 16.79
N ARG A 76 20.45 -24.76 17.20
CA ARG A 76 21.64 -25.25 17.91
C ARG A 76 21.31 -25.84 19.27
N LEU A 77 20.35 -25.25 19.98
CA LEU A 77 19.97 -25.65 21.35
C LEU A 77 18.80 -26.66 21.37
N GLY A 78 18.21 -26.98 20.22
CA GLY A 78 17.08 -27.90 20.11
C GLY A 78 15.84 -27.42 20.87
N LEU A 79 15.54 -26.12 20.85
CA LEU A 79 14.42 -25.55 21.61
C LEU A 79 13.09 -25.80 20.89
N ASP A 80 12.09 -26.29 21.62
CA ASP A 80 10.73 -26.38 21.09
C ASP A 80 10.13 -24.97 20.89
N THR A 81 9.51 -24.78 19.72
CA THR A 81 8.84 -23.53 19.33
C THR A 81 7.43 -23.77 18.82
N SER A 82 6.88 -24.97 19.04
CA SER A 82 5.54 -25.37 18.59
C SER A 82 4.43 -24.48 19.17
N HIS A 83 4.65 -23.88 20.35
CA HIS A 83 3.76 -22.92 20.99
C HIS A 83 3.78 -21.52 20.38
N PHE A 84 4.68 -21.23 19.43
CA PHE A 84 4.72 -19.93 18.77
C PHE A 84 3.54 -19.77 17.80
N ALA A 85 2.65 -18.82 18.11
CA ALA A 85 1.46 -18.54 17.29
C ALA A 85 1.82 -17.95 15.90
N GLY A 86 3.02 -17.39 15.73
CA GLY A 86 3.46 -16.84 14.44
C GLY A 86 2.48 -15.79 13.87
N GLN A 87 2.16 -15.89 12.58
CA GLN A 87 1.19 -15.01 11.90
C GLN A 87 -0.26 -15.54 11.99
N SER A 88 -0.53 -16.63 12.72
CA SER A 88 -1.85 -17.27 12.74
C SER A 88 -2.85 -16.59 13.68
N TRP A 89 -2.41 -15.71 14.58
CA TRP A 89 -3.29 -14.99 15.53
C TRP A 89 -4.38 -14.14 14.85
N ALA A 90 -4.17 -13.76 13.59
CA ALA A 90 -5.11 -13.03 12.73
C ALA A 90 -5.65 -13.88 11.57
N LYS A 91 -5.18 -15.12 11.38
CA LYS A 91 -5.59 -15.98 10.27
C LYS A 91 -7.05 -16.39 10.48
N GLY A 92 -7.92 -15.95 9.56
CA GLY A 92 -9.36 -16.17 9.63
C GLY A 92 -10.15 -15.04 10.32
N LYS A 93 -9.48 -14.08 10.98
CA LYS A 93 -10.14 -12.89 11.53
C LYS A 93 -10.36 -11.88 10.39
N ARG A 94 -11.61 -11.72 9.97
CA ARG A 94 -12.00 -10.60 9.08
C ARG A 94 -12.29 -9.40 9.98
N VAL A 95 -11.50 -8.33 9.84
CA VAL A 95 -11.83 -7.05 10.49
C VAL A 95 -13.13 -6.57 9.85
N SER A 96 -14.22 -6.54 10.63
CA SER A 96 -15.47 -5.93 10.19
C SER A 96 -15.28 -4.42 10.19
N HIS A 97 -14.89 -3.87 9.05
CA HIS A 97 -14.96 -2.43 8.85
C HIS A 97 -16.43 -2.09 8.60
N ARG A 98 -17.03 -1.23 9.45
CA ARG A 98 -18.31 -0.62 9.11
C ARG A 98 -18.18 0.07 7.76
N LEU A 99 -18.85 -0.46 6.75
CA LEU A 99 -18.93 0.17 5.43
C LEU A 99 -19.76 1.44 5.60
N ARG A 100 -19.20 2.58 5.19
CA ARG A 100 -19.98 3.83 5.11
C ARG A 100 -21.06 3.66 4.03
N PRO A 101 -22.25 4.27 4.18
CA PRO A 101 -23.26 4.33 3.13
C PRO A 101 -22.68 4.80 1.79
N ILE A 102 -23.26 4.41 0.66
CA ILE A 102 -22.77 4.84 -0.67
C ILE A 102 -23.15 6.30 -0.95
N GLU A 103 -24.25 6.76 -0.36
CA GLU A 103 -24.81 8.10 -0.42
C GLU A 103 -23.82 9.16 0.07
N ASP A 104 -23.01 8.83 1.08
CA ASP A 104 -21.93 9.67 1.60
C ASP A 104 -20.89 10.02 0.52
N PHE A 105 -20.67 9.12 -0.44
CA PHE A 105 -19.73 9.31 -1.54
C PHE A 105 -20.41 10.00 -2.73
N LEU A 106 -21.67 9.65 -3.01
CA LEU A 106 -22.45 10.29 -4.07
C LEU A 106 -22.76 11.76 -3.77
N SER A 107 -22.86 12.13 -2.49
CA SER A 107 -22.98 13.52 -2.02
C SER A 107 -21.65 14.27 -1.94
N ASN A 108 -20.54 13.63 -2.30
CA ASN A 108 -19.17 14.18 -2.16
C ASN A 108 -18.77 14.57 -0.72
N THR A 109 -19.47 14.07 0.29
CA THR A 109 -19.11 14.31 1.71
C THR A 109 -17.75 13.71 2.04
N TYR A 110 -17.43 12.55 1.43
CA TYR A 110 -16.12 11.91 1.56
C TYR A 110 -15.49 11.62 0.20
N PRO A 111 -14.18 11.84 0.05
CA PRO A 111 -13.48 11.48 -1.18
C PRO A 111 -13.35 9.96 -1.30
N ILE A 112 -13.42 9.47 -2.54
CA ILE A 112 -13.22 8.07 -2.89
C ILE A 112 -12.52 7.97 -4.23
N GLN A 113 -11.70 6.93 -4.39
CA GLN A 113 -11.08 6.62 -5.67
C GLN A 113 -12.11 6.06 -6.64
N SER A 114 -12.07 6.48 -7.91
CA SER A 114 -13.08 6.12 -8.92
C SER A 114 -13.25 4.61 -9.07
N ASP A 115 -12.17 3.83 -9.07
CA ASP A 115 -12.27 2.36 -9.15
C ASP A 115 -12.95 1.74 -7.91
N ARG A 116 -12.73 2.31 -6.72
CA ARG A 116 -13.40 1.85 -5.50
C ARG A 116 -14.89 2.21 -5.54
N LEU A 117 -15.22 3.43 -5.97
CA LEU A 117 -16.61 3.88 -6.13
C LEU A 117 -17.35 3.02 -7.16
N ARG A 118 -16.73 2.76 -8.32
CA ARG A 118 -17.24 1.87 -9.37
C ARG A 118 -17.63 0.50 -8.83
N ARG A 119 -16.71 -0.17 -8.10
CA ARG A 119 -16.98 -1.50 -7.53
C ARG A 119 -18.14 -1.46 -6.54
N ARG A 120 -18.24 -0.40 -5.74
CA ARG A 120 -19.34 -0.22 -4.81
C ARG A 120 -20.67 -0.03 -5.51
N LEU A 121 -20.73 0.85 -6.50
CA LEU A 121 -21.95 1.11 -7.28
C LEU A 121 -22.51 -0.17 -7.93
N ILE A 122 -21.63 -1.04 -8.42
CA ILE A 122 -22.03 -2.34 -8.98
C ILE A 122 -22.47 -3.32 -7.88
N ASN A 123 -21.68 -3.45 -6.80
CA ASN A 123 -21.95 -4.42 -5.74
C ASN A 123 -23.20 -4.09 -4.93
N GLU A 124 -23.53 -2.80 -4.79
CA GLU A 124 -24.71 -2.30 -4.09
C GLU A 124 -25.92 -2.16 -5.02
N GLY A 125 -25.79 -2.52 -6.30
CA GLY A 125 -26.90 -2.53 -7.26
C GLY A 125 -27.36 -1.16 -7.74
N VAL A 126 -26.61 -0.09 -7.45
CA VAL A 126 -26.90 1.26 -7.94
C VAL A 126 -26.73 1.36 -9.45
N PHE A 127 -25.74 0.66 -10.00
CA PHE A 127 -25.58 0.48 -11.44
C PHE A 127 -25.57 -1.00 -11.80
N GLU A 128 -26.29 -1.34 -12.88
CA GLU A 128 -26.13 -2.64 -13.53
C GLU A 128 -24.73 -2.77 -14.12
N ARG A 129 -24.20 -4.00 -14.16
CA ARG A 129 -22.87 -4.27 -14.73
C ARG A 129 -22.91 -4.30 -16.26
N ARG A 130 -23.30 -3.18 -16.85
CA ARG A 130 -23.47 -2.98 -18.29
C ARG A 130 -22.87 -1.65 -18.73
N CYS A 131 -22.34 -1.60 -19.94
CA CYS A 131 -21.84 -0.36 -20.52
C CYS A 131 -23.02 0.58 -20.87
N SER A 132 -23.00 1.82 -20.40
CA SER A 132 -24.01 2.84 -20.75
C SER A 132 -23.89 3.34 -22.20
N GLY A 133 -22.80 3.04 -22.89
CA GLY A 133 -22.57 3.46 -24.29
C GLY A 133 -22.99 2.42 -25.33
N CYS A 134 -22.58 1.16 -25.15
CA CYS A 134 -22.90 0.07 -26.09
C CYS A 134 -23.87 -0.97 -25.55
N GLU A 135 -24.34 -0.82 -24.30
CA GLU A 135 -25.30 -1.72 -23.64
C GLU A 135 -24.85 -3.19 -23.50
N LEU A 136 -23.59 -3.48 -23.81
CA LEU A 136 -23.01 -4.80 -23.62
C LEU A 136 -22.53 -4.98 -22.17
N ASP A 137 -22.69 -6.21 -21.68
CA ASP A 137 -22.14 -6.70 -20.41
C ASP A 137 -21.02 -7.75 -20.61
N SER A 138 -20.92 -8.31 -21.82
CA SER A 138 -20.01 -9.38 -22.18
C SER A 138 -19.35 -9.16 -23.55
N TRP A 139 -18.09 -9.56 -23.65
CA TRP A 139 -17.26 -9.49 -24.85
C TRP A 139 -16.43 -10.78 -24.95
N MET A 140 -16.46 -11.45 -26.10
CA MET A 140 -15.82 -12.77 -26.30
C MET A 140 -16.18 -13.77 -25.19
N SER A 141 -17.46 -13.80 -24.80
CA SER A 141 -17.99 -14.65 -23.73
C SER A 141 -17.38 -14.40 -22.33
N GLN A 142 -16.72 -13.26 -22.13
CA GLN A 142 -16.22 -12.82 -20.83
C GLN A 142 -16.89 -11.52 -20.38
N PRO A 143 -17.04 -11.26 -19.07
CA PRO A 143 -17.58 -9.99 -18.58
C PRO A 143 -16.71 -8.82 -19.04
N ILE A 144 -17.34 -7.79 -19.59
CA ILE A 144 -16.63 -6.59 -20.02
C ILE A 144 -16.01 -5.90 -18.80
N PRO A 145 -14.72 -5.48 -18.86
CA PRO A 145 -14.19 -4.55 -17.88
C PRO A 145 -14.92 -3.21 -18.04
N LEU A 146 -15.58 -2.75 -16.98
CA LEU A 146 -16.22 -1.43 -16.96
C LEU A 146 -15.32 -0.46 -16.19
N GLU A 147 -15.30 0.78 -16.66
CA GLU A 147 -14.65 1.94 -16.09
C GLU A 147 -15.72 2.96 -15.67
N LEU A 148 -15.45 3.74 -14.63
CA LEU A 148 -16.35 4.81 -14.19
C LEU A 148 -15.93 6.09 -14.92
N ASP A 149 -16.86 6.65 -15.69
CA ASP A 149 -16.69 7.91 -16.41
C ASP A 149 -17.51 9.00 -15.74
N HIS A 150 -16.91 10.19 -15.63
CA HIS A 150 -17.53 11.41 -15.16
C HIS A 150 -17.91 12.23 -16.40
N ILE A 151 -19.20 12.50 -16.60
CA ILE A 151 -19.73 13.15 -17.81
C ILE A 151 -19.08 14.54 -17.98
N ASP A 152 -18.96 15.30 -16.89
CA ASP A 152 -18.30 16.60 -16.86
C ASP A 152 -16.75 16.53 -16.90
N GLY A 153 -16.16 15.33 -16.78
CA GLY A 153 -14.71 15.12 -16.71
C GLY A 153 -14.07 15.52 -15.37
N ASN A 154 -14.87 15.95 -14.39
CA ASN A 154 -14.41 16.29 -13.06
C ASN A 154 -14.52 15.07 -12.13
N HIS A 155 -13.38 14.44 -11.85
CA HIS A 155 -13.29 13.28 -10.97
C HIS A 155 -13.72 13.54 -9.51
N GLN A 156 -13.92 14.80 -9.11
CA GLN A 156 -14.38 15.16 -7.77
C GLN A 156 -15.91 15.24 -7.70
N ASN A 157 -16.63 15.25 -8.82
CA ASN A 157 -18.08 15.36 -8.85
C ASN A 157 -18.73 13.97 -8.95
N ASN A 158 -18.91 13.30 -7.81
CA ASN A 158 -19.53 11.98 -7.75
C ASN A 158 -21.07 11.99 -7.70
N ALA A 159 -21.72 13.10 -8.07
CA ALA A 159 -23.16 13.13 -8.18
C ALA A 159 -23.64 12.01 -9.11
N LEU A 160 -24.64 11.22 -8.71
CA LEU A 160 -25.05 10.02 -9.44
C LEU A 160 -25.35 10.29 -10.93
N GLN A 161 -25.97 11.42 -11.22
CA GLN A 161 -26.31 11.86 -12.59
C GLN A 161 -25.08 12.20 -13.45
N ASN A 162 -23.94 12.51 -12.82
CA ASN A 162 -22.68 12.80 -13.49
C ASN A 162 -21.86 11.52 -13.75
N LEU A 163 -22.29 10.37 -13.24
CA LEU A 163 -21.56 9.11 -13.33
C LEU A 163 -22.19 8.18 -14.35
N ARG A 164 -21.35 7.47 -15.11
CA ARG A 164 -21.78 6.36 -15.96
C ARG A 164 -20.71 5.27 -16.04
N LEU A 165 -21.13 4.05 -16.34
CA LEU A 165 -20.21 2.93 -16.56
C LEU A 165 -19.94 2.78 -18.05
N LEU A 166 -18.68 2.82 -18.46
CA LEU A 166 -18.30 2.63 -19.86
C LEU A 166 -17.30 1.48 -19.99
N CYS A 167 -17.38 0.73 -21.09
CA CYS A 167 -16.30 -0.18 -21.46
C CYS A 167 -15.09 0.61 -22.01
N PRO A 168 -13.87 0.05 -22.04
CA PRO A 168 -12.68 0.73 -22.55
C PRO A 168 -12.85 1.30 -23.96
N ASN A 169 -13.61 0.62 -24.82
CA ASN A 169 -13.84 1.05 -26.19
C ASN A 169 -14.76 2.28 -26.25
N CYS A 170 -15.88 2.26 -25.51
CA CYS A 170 -16.77 3.43 -25.43
C CYS A 170 -16.12 4.59 -24.68
N HIS A 171 -15.38 4.31 -23.61
CA HIS A 171 -14.69 5.34 -22.84
C HIS A 171 -13.62 6.04 -23.68
N ALA A 172 -12.91 5.32 -24.55
CA ALA A 172 -11.93 5.90 -25.46
C ALA A 172 -12.51 6.98 -26.40
N LEU A 173 -13.82 6.95 -26.65
CA LEU A 173 -14.54 7.91 -27.49
C LEU A 173 -14.98 9.17 -26.74
N THR A 174 -14.87 9.22 -25.40
CA THR A 174 -15.30 10.41 -24.65
C THR A 174 -14.33 11.59 -24.83
N PRO A 175 -14.81 12.84 -24.77
CA PRO A 175 -13.95 14.03 -24.86
C PRO A 175 -12.91 14.11 -23.73
N ASN A 176 -13.22 13.51 -22.58
CA ASN A 176 -12.41 13.60 -21.37
C ASN A 176 -11.42 12.42 -21.22
N PHE A 177 -11.45 11.46 -22.15
CA PHE A 177 -10.65 10.24 -22.05
C PHE A 177 -9.16 10.55 -21.96
N ARG A 178 -8.51 10.06 -20.90
CA ARG A 178 -7.05 10.18 -20.68
C ARG A 178 -6.52 11.61 -20.85
N GLY A 179 -7.32 12.63 -20.54
CA GLY A 179 -6.92 14.02 -20.65
C GLY A 179 -6.92 14.57 -22.08
N LYS A 180 -7.68 13.98 -23.01
CA LYS A 180 -7.95 14.58 -24.34
C LYS A 180 -8.46 16.02 -24.25
N ASN A 181 -9.20 16.34 -23.19
CA ASN A 181 -9.72 17.68 -22.88
C ASN A 181 -8.68 18.61 -22.22
N LYS A 182 -7.49 18.12 -21.90
CA LYS A 182 -6.38 18.93 -21.41
C LYS A 182 -5.58 19.40 -22.61
N SER A 183 -6.05 20.42 -23.30
CA SER A 183 -5.16 21.16 -24.20
C SER A 183 -4.00 21.70 -23.36
N CYS A 184 -2.78 21.51 -23.85
CA CYS A 184 -1.69 22.39 -23.44
C CYS A 184 -2.18 23.81 -23.74
N ALA A 185 -2.22 24.70 -22.74
CA ALA A 185 -2.59 26.08 -22.95
C ALA A 185 -1.60 26.73 -23.96
N SER A 186 -1.91 26.66 -25.25
CA SER A 186 -1.29 27.51 -26.26
C SER A 186 -2.04 28.83 -26.19
N ALA A 187 -1.34 29.85 -25.70
CA ALA A 187 -1.78 31.23 -25.64
C ALA A 187 -2.43 31.66 -26.96
N LEU A 188 -3.71 32.00 -26.91
CA LEU A 188 -4.34 32.87 -27.89
C LEU A 188 -4.17 34.30 -27.35
N ASP A 189 -3.10 34.98 -27.78
CA ASP A 189 -3.17 36.42 -27.98
C ASP A 189 -3.41 36.62 -29.48
N SER A 190 -4.66 36.87 -29.83
CA SER A 190 -5.06 37.44 -31.12
C SER A 190 -5.76 38.74 -30.81
N THR A 191 -4.96 39.77 -30.56
CA THR A 191 -5.39 41.17 -30.52
C THR A 191 -4.47 41.99 -31.42
N ALA A 192 -5.11 42.78 -32.28
CA ALA A 192 -4.61 43.79 -33.22
C ALA A 192 -4.11 43.27 -34.58
#